data_AF-A0A178MH80-F1
#
_entry.id   AF-A0A178MH80-F1
#
_cell.length_a   1.000
_cell.length_b   1.000
_cell.length_c   1.000
_cell.angle_alpha   90.00
_cell.angle_beta   90.00
_cell.angle_gamma   90.00
#
_symmetry.space_group_name_H-M   'P 1'
#
loop_
_entity.id
_entity.type
_entity.pdbx_description
1 polymer ?
#
loop_
_entity_poly.entity_id
_entity_poly.type
_entity_poly.pdbx_seq_one_letter_code
_entity_poly.pdbx_strand_id
1 'polypeptide(L)' 'MSSGKTLVDLIREKTGVSAEQAQQAVDVVVGFLKDKLPDPIAAQIDQVLKGDVGALAEQIDAAKTLLGGLLGGKKDN' A
#
# COMPACT_ATOMS: atom_id res chain seq x y z
N MET A 1 1.14 10.78 -14.61
CA MET A 1 0.06 11.42 -13.83
C MET A 1 -0.63 10.31 -13.07
N SER A 2 -0.34 10.13 -11.78
CA SER A 2 -0.96 9.09 -10.96
C SER A 2 -2.39 9.54 -10.64
N SER A 3 -3.35 9.23 -11.52
CA SER A 3 -4.77 9.61 -11.37
C SER A 3 -5.56 8.57 -10.57
N GLY A 4 -4.94 7.91 -9.59
CA GLY A 4 -5.64 7.05 -8.63
C GLY A 4 -6.29 7.92 -7.56
N LYS A 5 -7.61 7.81 -7.39
CA LYS A 5 -8.33 8.45 -6.27
C LYS A 5 -7.68 8.04 -4.95
N THR A 6 -7.48 8.99 -4.03
CA THR A 6 -6.93 8.68 -2.70
C THR A 6 -7.98 7.94 -1.85
N LEU A 7 -7.53 7.27 -0.79
CA LEU A 7 -8.46 6.64 0.18
C LEU A 7 -9.40 7.69 0.82
N VAL A 8 -8.88 8.90 1.05
CA VAL A 8 -9.66 10.04 1.54
C VAL A 8 -10.76 10.41 0.54
N ASP A 9 -10.44 10.49 -0.75
CA ASP A 9 -11.45 10.78 -1.79
C ASP A 9 -12.52 9.70 -1.90
N LEU A 10 -12.14 8.43 -1.75
CA LEU A 10 -13.09 7.31 -1.73
C LEU A 10 -14.04 7.41 -0.53
N ILE A 11 -13.53 7.70 0.67
CA ILE A 11 -14.36 7.84 1.87
C ILE A 11 -15.33 9.00 1.69
N ARG A 12 -14.86 10.15 1.21
CA ARG A 12 -15.72 11.32 0.93
C ARG A 12 -16.81 11.01 -0.09
N GLU A 13 -16.45 10.36 -1.20
CA GLU A 13 -17.40 9.97 -2.25
C GLU A 13 -18.47 9.00 -1.73
N LYS A 14 -18.10 8.04 -0.87
CA LYS A 14 -19.02 6.99 -0.39
C LYS A 14 -19.85 7.38 0.82
N THR A 15 -19.37 8.31 1.64
CA THR A 15 -19.99 8.66 2.93
C THR A 15 -20.52 10.09 2.99
N GLY A 16 -20.07 10.97 2.08
CA GLY A 16 -20.45 12.39 2.07
C GLY A 16 -19.81 13.22 3.18
N VAL A 17 -18.83 12.66 3.92
CA VAL A 17 -18.13 13.38 4.99
C VAL A 17 -17.14 14.43 4.46
N SER A 18 -16.79 15.39 5.31
CA SER A 18 -15.75 16.37 5.01
C SER A 18 -14.37 15.71 4.84
N ALA A 19 -13.45 16.40 4.15
CA ALA A 19 -12.09 15.89 3.96
C ALA A 19 -11.35 15.67 5.29
N GLU A 20 -11.58 16.54 6.27
CA GLU A 20 -11.00 16.44 7.61
C GLU A 20 -11.51 15.20 8.35
N GLN A 21 -12.82 14.91 8.27
CA GLN A 21 -13.41 13.71 8.85
C GLN A 21 -12.93 12.43 8.15
N ALA A 22 -12.79 12.47 6.82
CA ALA A 22 -12.24 11.35 6.06
C ALA A 22 -10.77 11.08 6.43
N GLN A 23 -9.96 12.13 6.60
CA GLN A 23 -8.58 12.00 7.04
C GLN A 23 -8.50 11.39 8.44
N GLN A 24 -9.31 11.88 9.39
CA GLN A 24 -9.38 11.30 10.74
C GLN A 24 -9.78 9.82 10.72
N ALA A 25 -10.73 9.43 9.87
CA ALA A 25 -11.13 8.03 9.73
C ALA A 25 -9.97 7.16 9.22
N VAL A 26 -9.20 7.64 8.25
CA VAL A 26 -7.98 6.97 7.79
C VAL A 26 -6.99 6.83 8.93
N ASP A 27 -6.67 7.91 9.65
CA ASP A 27 -5.70 7.89 10.73
C ASP A 27 -6.07 6.91 11.86
N VAL A 28 -7.35 6.83 12.23
CA VAL A 28 -7.86 5.89 13.24
C VAL A 28 -7.70 4.44 12.78
N VAL A 29 -8.09 4.12 11.54
CA VAL A 29 -7.98 2.76 11.00
C VAL A 29 -6.52 2.36 10.85
N VAL A 30 -5.68 3.27 10.39
CA VAL A 30 -4.23 3.03 10.23
C VAL A 30 -3.57 2.84 11.58
N GLY A 31 -3.89 3.66 12.58
CA GLY A 31 -3.42 3.48 13.95
C GLY A 31 -3.81 2.11 14.50
N PHE A 32 -5.08 1.73 14.35
CA PHE A 32 -5.56 0.42 14.77
C PHE A 32 -4.84 -0.74 14.06
N LEU A 33 -4.62 -0.65 12.75
CA LEU A 33 -3.90 -1.67 11.99
C LEU A 33 -2.44 -1.76 12.42
N LYS A 34 -1.76 -0.64 12.67
CA LYS A 34 -0.38 -0.63 13.18
C LYS A 34 -0.28 -1.27 14.55
N ASP A 35 -1.25 -1.03 15.43
CA ASP A 35 -1.29 -1.64 16.76
C ASP A 35 -1.56 -3.15 16.74
N LYS A 36 -2.20 -3.67 15.67
CA LYS A 36 -2.58 -5.08 15.53
C LYS A 36 -1.65 -5.89 14.64
N LEU A 37 -0.86 -5.24 13.80
CA LEU A 37 0.00 -5.90 12.83
C LEU A 37 1.46 -5.90 13.30
N PRO A 38 2.22 -6.98 13.02
CA PRO A 38 3.66 -6.98 13.26
C PRO A 38 4.34 -5.83 12.51
N ASP A 39 5.39 -5.25 13.10
CA ASP A 39 6.20 -4.15 12.55
C ASP A 39 6.49 -4.23 11.02
N PRO A 40 6.86 -5.38 10.42
CA PRO A 40 7.11 -5.45 8.98
C PRO A 40 5.88 -5.20 8.09
N ILE A 41 4.67 -5.41 8.59
CA ILE A 41 3.44 -5.13 7.82
C ILE A 41 3.01 -3.67 8.01
N ALA A 42 3.18 -3.12 9.21
CA ALA A 42 2.92 -1.71 9.50
C ALA A 42 3.73 -0.78 8.57
N ALA A 43 5.00 -1.10 8.34
CA ALA A 43 5.87 -0.34 7.44
C ALA A 43 5.37 -0.34 5.97
N GLN A 44 4.79 -1.44 5.50
CA GLN A 44 4.22 -1.54 4.15
C GLN A 44 2.94 -0.71 4.00
N ILE A 45 2.09 -0.70 5.03
CA ILE A 45 0.87 0.11 5.06
C ILE A 45 1.22 1.61 5.00
N ASP A 46 2.25 2.05 5.73
CA ASP A 46 2.73 3.43 5.66
C ASP A 46 3.21 3.83 4.26
N GLN A 47 3.88 2.93 3.53
CA GLN A 47 4.31 3.20 2.16
C GLN A 47 3.11 3.34 1.20
N VAL A 48 2.07 2.52 1.37
CA VAL A 48 0.82 2.63 0.60
C VAL A 48 0.11 3.96 0.88
N LEU A 49 -0.02 4.33 2.15
CA LEU A 49 -0.73 5.54 2.57
C LEU A 49 -0.03 6.83 2.15
N LYS A 50 1.31 6.83 2.10
CA LYS A 50 2.11 7.96 1.60
C LYS A 50 1.96 8.19 0.10
N GLY A 51 1.17 7.37 -0.59
CA GLY A 51 0.90 7.50 -2.03
C GLY A 51 1.94 6.80 -2.91
N ASP A 52 2.89 6.11 -2.30
CA ASP A 52 3.93 5.33 -2.98
C ASP A 52 3.46 3.91 -3.34
N VAL A 53 2.18 3.77 -3.70
CA VAL A 53 1.64 2.52 -4.24
C VAL A 53 2.39 2.13 -5.52
N GLY A 54 2.88 3.11 -6.28
CA GLY A 54 3.78 2.89 -7.41
C GLY A 54 5.13 2.28 -7.00
N ALA A 55 5.76 2.82 -5.96
CA ALA A 55 7.03 2.29 -5.45
C ALA A 55 6.86 0.90 -4.79
N LEU A 56 5.72 0.63 -4.16
CA LEU A 56 5.40 -0.71 -3.66
C LEU A 56 5.14 -1.69 -4.82
N ALA A 57 4.43 -1.27 -5.87
CA ALA A 57 4.23 -2.08 -7.07
C ALA A 57 5.58 -2.39 -7.74
N GLU A 58 6.45 -1.40 -7.91
CA GLU A 58 7.82 -1.60 -8.43
C GLU A 58 8.64 -2.54 -7.55
N GLN A 59 8.55 -2.45 -6.22
CA GLN A 59 9.23 -3.39 -5.32
C GLN A 59 8.66 -4.81 -5.42
N ILE A 60 7.34 -4.98 -5.56
CA ILE A 60 6.70 -6.29 -5.73
C ILE A 60 7.07 -6.88 -7.09
N ASP A 61 7.09 -6.08 -8.16
CA ASP A 61 7.51 -6.51 -9.49
C ASP A 61 9.01 -6.87 -9.50
N ALA A 62 9.87 -6.06 -8.87
CA ALA A 62 11.29 -6.38 -8.71
C ALA A 62 11.51 -7.68 -7.91
N ALA A 63 10.74 -7.88 -6.83
CA ALA A 63 10.78 -9.11 -6.04
C ALA A 63 10.29 -10.33 -6.84
N LYS A 64 9.25 -10.17 -7.66
CA LYS A 64 8.76 -11.21 -8.58
C LYS A 64 9.78 -11.56 -9.66
N THR A 65 10.46 -10.57 -10.24
CA THR A 65 11.52 -10.80 -11.25
C THR A 65 12.70 -11.54 -10.64
N LEU A 66 13.12 -11.17 -9.42
CA LEU A 66 14.21 -11.86 -8.72
C LEU A 66 13.83 -13.31 -8.35
N LEU A 67 12.61 -13.52 -7.84
CA LEU A 67 12.08 -14.86 -7.55
C LEU A 67 11.89 -15.70 -8.83
N GLY A 68 11.41 -15.11 -9.92
CA GLY A 68 11.28 -15.77 -11.21
C GLY A 68 12.63 -16.15 -11.82
N GLY A 69 13.65 -15.30 -11.65
CA GLY A 69 15.03 -15.58 -12.06
C GLY A 69 15.71 -16.66 -11.21
N LEU A 70 15.40 -16.73 -9.92
CA LEU A 70 15.91 -17.78 -9.02
C LEU A 70 15.18 -19.12 -9.18
N LEU A 71 13.87 -19.11 -9.45
CA LEU A 71 13.09 -20.33 -9.73
C LEU A 71 13.28 -20.84 -11.16
N GLY A 72 13.63 -19.98 -12.10
CA GLY A 72 14.00 -20.35 -13.48
C GLY A 72 15.50 -20.61 -13.68
N GLY A 73 16.34 -20.23 -12.72
CA GLY A 73 17.81 -20.18 -12.82
C GLY A 73 18.55 -21.48 -12.56
N LYS A 74 17.92 -22.65 -12.74
CA LYS A 74 18.63 -23.93 -12.80
C LYS A 74 18.14 -24.76 -13.99
N LYS A 75 18.41 -24.25 -15.19
CA LYS A 75 18.51 -25.07 -16.40
C LYS A 75 19.94 -24.95 -16.94
N ASP A 76 20.86 -25.61 -16.24
CA ASP A 76 22.10 -26.09 -16.83
C ASP A 76 21.78 -27.39 -17.58
N ASN A 77 22.23 -27.47 -18.83
CA ASN A 77 22.03 -28.47 -19.90
C ASN A 77 20.94 -28.11 -20.93
#